data_AF-A0A4P5ULH9-F1
#
_entry.id   AF-A0A4P5ULH9-F1
#
_cell.length_a   1.000
_cell.length_b   1.000
_cell.length_c   1.000
_cell.angle_alpha   90.00
_cell.angle_beta   90.00
_cell.angle_gamma   90.00
#
_symmetry.space_group_name_H-M   'P 1'
#
loop_
_entity.id
_entity.type
_entity.pdbx_description
1 polymer ?
#
loop_
_entity_poly.entity_id
_entity_poly.type
_entity_poly.pdbx_seq_one_letter_code
_entity_poly.pdbx_strand_id
1 'polypeptide(L)'
;MENILKDFNNQLSKAQNQNEIEKVRVQFLGKKSFITENMKTLPNLSAEKRGQLGKDLNSLKLTFQEAINKKVDNLEMAAKFTPIDVSRPGKPLYKESRTGHMHPSSLVLKETYRVFTELGFAIVDSPEIEDDWHNFEALNMPEIHPAREMQDTFYIDKSNKKLLPRTHTSGMQVRFMKQNNPPFKIIVPGKVFRNENEDATHSWTFGQIEGLVVGEGVSVTDLRGTLLEIVKKQLGPETEIRFRASYFPYTEPSMEIDAKFKGKWLELGGAGMVHPQVLINGGIDPEKYSGFAFGWGVERLAVIKYGITDLRELWRPKFDYLEQF
;
A
#
# COMPACT_ATOMS: atom_id res chain seq x y z
N MET A 1 -2.81 -70.83 28.19
CA MET A 1 -2.83 -69.35 28.25
C MET A 1 -2.39 -68.73 26.92
N GLU A 2 -1.33 -69.20 26.27
CA GLU A 2 -0.87 -68.69 24.97
C GLU A 2 -1.94 -68.69 23.86
N ASN A 3 -2.72 -69.76 23.72
CA ASN A 3 -3.80 -69.83 22.72
C ASN A 3 -4.88 -68.75 22.95
N ILE A 4 -5.17 -68.40 24.20
CA ILE A 4 -6.17 -67.38 24.55
C ILE A 4 -5.62 -65.97 24.29
N LEU A 5 -4.33 -65.75 24.56
CA LEU A 5 -3.66 -64.50 24.18
C LEU A 5 -3.64 -64.32 22.66
N LYS A 6 -3.39 -65.39 21.90
CA LYS A 6 -3.41 -65.37 20.43
C LYS A 6 -4.82 -65.08 19.87
N ASP A 7 -5.84 -65.71 20.44
CA ASP A 7 -7.24 -65.48 20.06
C ASP A 7 -7.69 -64.04 20.39
N PHE A 8 -7.36 -63.56 21.59
CA PHE A 8 -7.61 -62.17 21.99
C PHE A 8 -6.97 -61.16 21.02
N ASN A 9 -5.68 -61.33 20.70
CA ASN A 9 -4.98 -60.42 19.79
C ASN A 9 -5.57 -60.45 18.37
N ASN A 10 -6.03 -61.61 17.89
CA ASN A 10 -6.67 -61.74 16.58
C ASN A 10 -8.06 -61.07 16.53
N GLN A 11 -8.85 -61.19 17.60
CA GLN A 11 -10.17 -60.56 17.66
C GLN A 11 -10.07 -59.05 17.89
N LEU A 12 -9.14 -58.60 18.72
CA LEU A 12 -8.90 -57.17 18.97
C LEU A 12 -8.34 -56.45 17.73
N SER A 13 -7.51 -57.12 16.92
CA SER A 13 -6.98 -56.53 15.68
C SER A 13 -8.07 -56.31 14.64
N LYS A 14 -9.04 -57.24 14.54
CA LYS A 14 -10.19 -57.19 13.63
C LYS A 14 -11.28 -56.20 14.04
N ALA A 15 -11.35 -55.80 15.31
CA ALA A 15 -12.34 -54.84 15.78
C ALA A 15 -12.06 -53.43 15.17
N GLN A 16 -13.05 -52.87 14.47
CA GLN A 16 -12.98 -51.59 13.75
C GLN A 16 -13.81 -50.48 14.39
N ASN A 17 -14.71 -50.80 15.32
CA ASN A 17 -15.58 -49.82 15.99
C ASN A 17 -15.73 -50.11 17.49
N GLN A 18 -16.26 -49.14 18.23
CA GLN A 18 -16.38 -49.19 19.68
C GLN A 18 -17.26 -50.37 20.16
N ASN A 19 -18.31 -50.72 19.39
CA ASN A 19 -19.18 -51.85 19.70
C ASN A 19 -18.46 -53.20 19.57
N GLU A 20 -17.57 -53.35 18.58
CA GLU A 20 -16.76 -54.57 18.40
C GLU A 20 -15.70 -54.71 19.48
N ILE A 21 -15.05 -53.62 19.88
CA ILE A 21 -14.10 -53.64 21.00
C ILE A 21 -14.81 -54.03 22.31
N GLU A 22 -16.03 -53.52 22.54
CA GLU A 22 -16.82 -53.89 23.71
C GLU A 22 -17.20 -55.38 23.71
N LYS A 23 -17.50 -55.96 22.55
CA LYS A 23 -17.73 -57.41 22.42
C LYS A 23 -16.49 -58.21 22.83
N VAL A 24 -15.30 -57.81 22.36
CA VAL A 24 -14.03 -58.43 22.76
C VAL A 24 -13.79 -58.26 24.26
N ARG A 25 -14.05 -57.07 24.84
CA ARG A 25 -13.94 -56.84 26.29
C ARG A 25 -14.84 -57.78 27.09
N VAL A 26 -16.10 -57.90 26.70
CA VAL A 26 -17.08 -58.78 27.39
C VAL A 26 -16.67 -60.25 27.26
N GLN A 27 -16.17 -60.68 26.12
CA GLN A 27 -15.74 -62.07 25.88
C GLN A 27 -14.52 -62.47 26.74
N PHE A 28 -13.51 -61.60 26.83
CA PHE A 28 -12.23 -61.95 27.49
C PHE A 28 -12.11 -61.44 28.94
N LEU A 29 -12.84 -60.40 29.32
CA LEU A 29 -12.82 -59.80 30.67
C LEU A 29 -14.19 -59.80 31.39
N GLY A 30 -15.26 -60.26 30.73
CA GLY A 30 -16.59 -60.30 31.33
C GLY A 30 -16.78 -61.38 32.40
N LYS A 31 -17.99 -61.43 32.96
CA LYS A 31 -18.33 -62.31 34.10
C LYS A 31 -18.26 -63.82 33.79
N LYS A 32 -18.33 -64.18 32.51
CA LYS A 32 -18.22 -65.55 31.96
C LYS A 32 -16.94 -65.75 31.14
N SER A 33 -15.94 -64.89 31.30
CA SER A 33 -14.70 -65.03 30.55
C SER A 33 -13.81 -66.12 31.15
N PHE A 34 -12.91 -66.67 30.31
CA PHE A 34 -11.90 -67.62 30.76
C PHE A 34 -11.15 -67.12 32.00
N ILE A 35 -10.79 -65.83 32.05
CA ILE A 35 -10.10 -65.24 33.20
C ILE A 35 -10.98 -65.27 34.45
N THR A 36 -12.23 -64.80 34.36
CA THR A 36 -13.14 -64.72 35.51
C THR A 36 -13.56 -66.10 36.02
N GLU A 37 -13.73 -67.08 35.13
CA GLU A 37 -14.06 -68.46 35.51
C GLU A 37 -12.90 -69.16 36.19
N ASN A 38 -11.66 -69.01 35.68
CA ASN A 38 -10.48 -69.58 36.32
C ASN A 38 -10.10 -68.84 37.62
N MET A 39 -10.44 -67.57 37.77
CA MET A 39 -10.29 -66.85 39.05
C MET A 39 -11.23 -67.42 40.13
N LYS A 40 -12.41 -67.92 39.78
CA LYS A 40 -13.37 -68.53 40.73
C LYS A 40 -12.92 -69.90 41.24
N THR A 41 -12.02 -70.59 40.53
CA THR A 41 -11.51 -71.91 40.94
C THR A 41 -10.27 -71.83 41.83
N LEU A 42 -9.66 -70.65 41.98
CA LEU A 42 -8.51 -70.41 42.86
C LEU A 42 -8.69 -70.85 44.33
N PRO A 43 -9.85 -70.68 44.98
CA PRO A 43 -10.08 -71.15 46.36
C PRO A 43 -9.93 -72.66 46.53
N ASN A 44 -10.05 -73.45 45.46
CA ASN A 44 -10.01 -74.91 45.51
C ASN A 44 -8.61 -75.51 45.25
N LEU A 45 -7.59 -74.68 45.04
CA LEU A 45 -6.23 -75.11 44.73
C LEU A 45 -5.29 -75.07 45.96
N SER A 46 -4.23 -75.88 45.94
CA SER A 46 -3.15 -75.83 46.94
C SER A 46 -2.44 -74.48 46.93
N ALA A 47 -1.87 -74.06 48.06
CA ALA A 47 -1.29 -72.72 48.24
C ALA A 47 -0.24 -72.34 47.16
N GLU A 48 0.60 -73.31 46.76
CA GLU A 48 1.65 -73.12 45.75
C GLU A 48 1.07 -72.94 44.33
N LYS A 49 0.12 -73.80 43.93
CA LYS A 49 -0.56 -73.70 42.62
C LYS A 49 -1.48 -72.49 42.54
N ARG A 50 -2.09 -72.09 43.66
CA ARG A 50 -2.93 -70.89 43.78
C ARG A 50 -2.12 -69.61 43.53
N GLY A 51 -0.90 -69.53 44.07
CA GLY A 51 -0.01 -68.38 43.91
C GLY A 51 0.43 -68.17 42.47
N GLN A 52 0.86 -69.24 41.78
CA GLN A 52 1.31 -69.16 40.39
C GLN A 52 0.15 -68.83 39.42
N LEU A 53 -0.95 -69.58 39.50
CA LEU A 53 -2.10 -69.38 38.61
C LEU A 53 -2.76 -68.00 38.80
N GLY A 54 -2.82 -67.51 40.05
CA GLY A 54 -3.35 -66.17 40.33
C GLY A 54 -2.49 -65.04 39.75
N LYS A 55 -1.15 -65.17 39.79
CA LYS A 55 -0.24 -64.23 39.15
C LYS A 55 -0.41 -64.22 37.63
N ASP A 56 -0.46 -65.39 37.01
CA ASP A 56 -0.57 -65.50 35.56
C ASP A 56 -1.91 -64.96 35.03
N LEU A 57 -3.03 -65.23 35.74
CA LEU A 57 -4.35 -64.69 35.39
C LEU A 57 -4.42 -63.17 35.58
N ASN A 58 -3.81 -62.63 36.63
CA ASN A 58 -3.74 -61.18 36.83
C ASN A 58 -2.87 -60.49 35.77
N SER A 59 -1.74 -61.08 35.41
CA SER A 59 -0.88 -60.57 34.33
C SER A 59 -1.65 -60.56 33.00
N LEU A 60 -2.34 -61.65 32.66
CA LEU A 60 -3.13 -61.74 31.43
C LEU A 60 -4.28 -60.72 31.41
N LYS A 61 -4.94 -60.51 32.56
CA LYS A 61 -5.99 -59.51 32.73
C LYS A 61 -5.47 -58.09 32.47
N LEU A 62 -4.31 -57.76 33.03
CA LEU A 62 -3.66 -56.46 32.82
C LEU A 62 -3.29 -56.26 31.34
N THR A 63 -2.65 -57.26 30.72
CA THR A 63 -2.30 -57.21 29.29
C THR A 63 -3.52 -56.97 28.40
N PHE A 64 -4.64 -57.65 28.68
CA PHE A 64 -5.88 -57.46 27.92
C PHE A 64 -6.48 -56.06 28.13
N GLN A 65 -6.47 -55.57 29.37
CA GLN A 65 -6.98 -54.24 29.68
C GLN A 65 -6.16 -53.14 29.00
N GLU A 66 -4.83 -53.24 29.03
CA GLU A 66 -3.92 -52.29 28.38
C GLU A 66 -4.09 -52.30 26.86
N ALA A 67 -4.19 -53.48 26.24
CA ALA A 67 -4.37 -53.61 24.80
C ALA A 67 -5.73 -53.06 24.34
N ILE A 68 -6.81 -53.30 25.11
CA ILE A 68 -8.13 -52.73 24.83
C ILE A 68 -8.09 -51.20 24.95
N ASN A 69 -7.54 -50.65 26.03
CA ASN A 69 -7.45 -49.21 26.22
C ASN A 69 -6.69 -48.54 25.07
N LYS A 70 -5.52 -49.10 24.69
CA LYS A 70 -4.72 -48.60 23.56
C LYS A 70 -5.48 -48.63 22.23
N LYS A 71 -6.31 -49.64 21.99
CA LYS A 71 -7.14 -49.74 20.78
C LYS A 71 -8.27 -48.70 20.77
N VAL A 72 -8.88 -48.44 21.92
CA VAL A 72 -9.90 -47.38 22.09
C VAL A 72 -9.28 -46.01 21.82
N ASP A 73 -8.15 -45.69 22.46
CA ASP A 73 -7.45 -44.40 22.29
C ASP A 73 -7.09 -44.14 20.82
N ASN A 74 -6.61 -45.16 20.11
CA ASN A 74 -6.27 -45.05 18.68
C ASN A 74 -7.49 -44.78 17.80
N LEU A 75 -8.65 -45.38 18.09
CA LEU A 75 -9.88 -45.10 17.35
C LEU A 75 -10.39 -43.69 17.63
N GLU A 76 -10.31 -43.21 18.87
CA GLU A 76 -10.69 -41.85 19.22
C GLU A 76 -9.77 -40.79 18.58
N MET A 77 -8.46 -41.05 18.53
CA MET A 77 -7.51 -40.18 17.82
C MET A 77 -7.78 -40.15 16.31
N ALA A 78 -8.06 -41.30 15.69
CA ALA A 78 -8.40 -41.39 14.27
C ALA A 78 -9.72 -40.66 13.96
N ALA A 79 -10.72 -40.73 14.86
CA ALA A 79 -11.99 -40.02 14.70
C ALA A 79 -11.86 -38.50 14.85
N LYS A 80 -10.89 -38.01 15.63
CA LYS A 80 -10.63 -36.56 15.79
C LYS A 80 -9.99 -35.92 14.56
N PHE A 81 -9.33 -36.70 13.72
CA PHE A 81 -8.67 -36.18 12.53
C PHE A 81 -9.61 -36.25 11.33
N THR A 82 -10.45 -35.23 11.18
CA THR A 82 -11.12 -34.98 9.89
C THR A 82 -10.16 -34.16 9.03
N PRO A 83 -9.64 -34.68 7.90
CA PRO A 83 -8.78 -33.89 7.02
C PRO A 83 -9.56 -32.68 6.53
N ILE A 84 -9.12 -31.49 6.93
CA ILE A 84 -9.63 -30.23 6.40
C ILE A 84 -8.71 -29.78 5.28
N ASP A 85 -9.30 -29.23 4.21
CA ASP A 85 -8.52 -28.56 3.18
C ASP A 85 -8.03 -27.22 3.71
N VAL A 86 -6.78 -27.18 4.16
CA VAL A 86 -6.11 -25.98 4.67
C VAL A 86 -5.84 -24.94 3.58
N SER A 87 -5.96 -25.31 2.29
CA SER A 87 -5.85 -24.39 1.16
C SER A 87 -7.16 -23.67 0.83
N ARG A 88 -8.28 -24.15 1.39
CA ARG A 88 -9.59 -23.55 1.15
C ARG A 88 -9.60 -22.11 1.67
N PRO A 89 -9.95 -21.13 0.82
CA PRO A 89 -10.07 -19.74 1.25
C PRO A 89 -11.00 -19.63 2.45
N GLY A 90 -10.52 -19.00 3.53
CA GLY A 90 -11.31 -18.75 4.72
C GLY A 90 -12.53 -17.88 4.39
N LYS A 91 -13.60 -18.01 5.19
CA LYS A 91 -14.66 -17.00 5.17
C LYS A 91 -14.13 -15.77 5.90
N PRO A 92 -13.89 -14.64 5.23
CA PRO A 92 -13.41 -13.45 5.92
C PRO A 92 -14.44 -13.02 6.97
N LEU A 93 -13.96 -12.58 8.14
CA LEU A 93 -14.79 -12.12 9.26
C LEU A 93 -15.66 -10.90 8.89
N TYR A 94 -15.34 -10.24 7.77
CA TYR A 94 -16.11 -9.17 7.15
C TYR A 94 -16.47 -9.62 5.73
N LYS A 95 -17.73 -9.41 5.32
CA LYS A 95 -18.31 -9.97 4.09
C LYS A 95 -17.57 -9.57 2.79
N GLU A 96 -16.66 -8.60 2.84
CA GLU A 96 -15.83 -8.15 1.73
C GLU A 96 -14.50 -7.61 2.28
N SER A 97 -13.53 -8.47 2.62
CA SER A 97 -12.16 -8.01 2.91
C SER A 97 -11.43 -7.65 1.61
N ARG A 98 -12.01 -6.77 0.79
CA ARG A 98 -11.22 -6.02 -0.20
C ARG A 98 -10.47 -4.97 0.62
N THR A 99 -9.16 -5.11 0.73
CA THR A 99 -8.32 -4.04 1.26
C THR A 99 -8.60 -2.79 0.44
N GLY A 100 -8.78 -1.63 1.10
CA GLY A 100 -8.93 -0.38 0.38
C GLY A 100 -7.65 -0.06 -0.40
N HIS A 101 -7.81 0.53 -1.58
CA HIS A 101 -6.69 0.96 -2.43
C HIS A 101 -6.59 2.49 -2.38
N MET A 102 -5.37 3.02 -2.39
CA MET A 102 -5.16 4.45 -2.53
C MET A 102 -5.27 4.83 -4.01
N HIS A 103 -5.82 6.01 -4.28
CA HIS A 103 -5.86 6.53 -5.65
C HIS A 103 -4.42 6.70 -6.21
N PRO A 104 -4.16 6.43 -7.51
CA PRO A 104 -2.83 6.54 -8.10
C PRO A 104 -2.17 7.91 -7.88
N SER A 105 -2.92 9.01 -8.04
CA SER A 105 -2.41 10.37 -7.74
C SER A 105 -2.03 10.53 -6.26
N SER A 106 -2.74 9.86 -5.34
CA SER A 106 -2.41 9.89 -3.91
C SER A 106 -1.14 9.11 -3.59
N LEU A 107 -0.90 7.98 -4.27
CA LEU A 107 0.34 7.23 -4.15
C LEU A 107 1.54 8.07 -4.62
N VAL A 108 1.41 8.73 -5.76
CA VAL A 108 2.42 9.66 -6.29
C VAL A 108 2.66 10.83 -5.33
N LEU A 109 1.60 11.46 -4.81
CA LEU A 109 1.74 12.56 -3.84
C LEU A 109 2.46 12.11 -2.58
N LYS A 110 2.09 10.95 -2.02
CA LYS A 110 2.73 10.39 -0.81
C LYS A 110 4.23 10.18 -1.02
N GLU A 111 4.62 9.61 -2.15
CA GLU A 111 6.01 9.44 -2.49
C GLU A 111 6.72 10.77 -2.75
N THR A 112 6.04 11.71 -3.41
CA THR A 112 6.56 13.04 -3.65
C THR A 112 6.88 13.74 -2.33
N TYR A 113 5.98 13.71 -1.35
CA TYR A 113 6.21 14.26 -0.03
C TYR A 113 7.44 13.64 0.64
N ARG A 114 7.61 12.32 0.55
CA ARG A 114 8.80 11.64 1.06
C ARG A 114 10.08 12.15 0.38
N VAL A 115 10.11 12.20 -0.95
CA VAL A 115 11.30 12.61 -1.71
C VAL A 115 11.70 14.06 -1.40
N PHE A 116 10.73 14.97 -1.35
CA PHE A 116 11.00 16.38 -1.08
C PHE A 116 11.42 16.64 0.37
N THR A 117 10.80 15.97 1.34
CA THR A 117 11.18 16.10 2.75
C THR A 117 12.59 15.55 3.02
N GLU A 118 12.99 14.46 2.36
CA GLU A 118 14.37 13.96 2.38
C GLU A 118 15.39 14.99 1.86
N LEU A 119 14.99 15.85 0.91
CA LEU A 119 15.82 16.93 0.35
C LEU A 119 15.72 18.26 1.14
N GLY A 120 14.99 18.25 2.26
CA GLY A 120 14.84 19.40 3.15
C GLY A 120 13.81 20.45 2.70
N PHE A 121 12.87 20.07 1.83
CA PHE A 121 11.75 20.94 1.46
C PHE A 121 10.62 20.84 2.49
N ALA A 122 10.08 21.99 2.89
CA ALA A 122 8.84 22.06 3.65
C ALA A 122 7.62 21.95 2.71
N ILE A 123 6.52 21.37 3.20
CA ILE A 123 5.27 21.27 2.45
C ILE A 123 4.35 22.39 2.91
N VAL A 124 3.84 23.18 1.98
CA VAL A 124 2.98 24.33 2.24
C VAL A 124 1.67 24.17 1.49
N ASP A 125 0.56 24.43 2.18
CA ASP A 125 -0.79 24.39 1.57
C ASP A 125 -1.18 25.77 1.02
N SER A 126 -2.17 25.81 0.14
CA SER A 126 -2.58 27.02 -0.58
C SER A 126 -4.08 27.01 -0.87
N PRO A 127 -4.76 28.18 -0.83
CA PRO A 127 -6.17 28.28 -1.20
C PRO A 127 -6.39 27.90 -2.68
N GLU A 128 -7.51 27.22 -2.96
CA GLU A 128 -7.88 26.85 -4.34
C GLU A 128 -8.53 28.01 -5.12
N ILE A 129 -9.21 28.91 -4.41
CA ILE A 129 -9.70 30.18 -4.97
C ILE A 129 -8.66 31.25 -4.67
N GLU A 130 -8.21 31.93 -5.71
CA GLU A 130 -7.15 32.91 -5.66
C GLU A 130 -7.61 34.25 -6.27
N ASP A 131 -6.93 35.32 -5.90
CA ASP A 131 -7.11 36.62 -6.54
C ASP A 131 -6.19 36.78 -7.77
N ASP A 132 -6.57 37.67 -8.69
CA ASP A 132 -5.80 37.93 -9.93
C ASP A 132 -4.35 38.36 -9.64
N TRP A 133 -4.13 39.10 -8.55
CA TRP A 133 -2.81 39.58 -8.20
C TRP A 133 -1.86 38.42 -7.86
N HIS A 134 -2.28 37.49 -7.01
CA HIS A 134 -1.46 36.34 -6.62
C HIS A 134 -1.35 35.31 -7.76
N ASN A 135 -2.42 35.08 -8.53
CA ASN A 135 -2.39 34.10 -9.61
C ASN A 135 -1.64 34.63 -10.84
N PHE A 136 -1.49 35.95 -11.04
CA PHE A 136 -0.88 36.48 -12.27
C PHE A 136 0.05 37.69 -12.06
N GLU A 137 -0.42 38.83 -11.54
CA GLU A 137 0.38 40.08 -11.53
C GLU A 137 1.70 39.92 -10.78
N ALA A 138 1.63 39.30 -9.60
CA ALA A 138 2.79 39.05 -8.75
C ALA A 138 3.81 38.12 -9.42
N LEU A 139 3.38 37.32 -10.38
CA LEU A 139 4.17 36.38 -11.17
C LEU A 139 4.60 36.98 -12.52
N ASN A 140 4.63 38.31 -12.61
CA ASN A 140 5.09 39.04 -13.79
C ASN A 140 4.25 38.77 -15.05
N MET A 141 2.97 38.47 -14.87
CA MET A 141 2.01 38.27 -15.95
C MET A 141 1.09 39.49 -15.99
N PRO A 142 1.31 40.50 -16.86
CA PRO A 142 0.47 41.71 -16.91
C PRO A 142 -0.95 41.42 -17.40
N GLU A 143 -1.89 42.37 -17.25
CA GLU A 143 -3.32 42.21 -17.62
C GLU A 143 -3.55 41.72 -19.06
N ILE A 144 -2.71 42.16 -20.00
CA ILE A 144 -2.78 41.77 -21.42
C ILE A 144 -2.17 40.39 -21.73
N HIS A 145 -1.72 39.65 -20.72
CA HIS A 145 -1.05 38.37 -20.91
C HIS A 145 -2.06 37.29 -21.38
N PRO A 146 -1.76 36.51 -22.45
CA PRO A 146 -2.70 35.53 -23.02
C PRO A 146 -3.26 34.53 -22.00
N ALA A 147 -2.45 34.05 -21.06
CA ALA A 147 -2.91 33.12 -20.02
C ALA A 147 -4.05 33.66 -19.12
N ARG A 148 -4.30 34.97 -19.11
CA ARG A 148 -5.43 35.60 -18.38
C ARG A 148 -6.73 35.59 -19.17
N GLU A 149 -6.70 35.22 -20.45
CA GLU A 149 -7.89 35.19 -21.29
C GLU A 149 -8.89 34.14 -20.78
N MET A 150 -10.19 34.42 -20.97
CA MET A 150 -11.26 33.52 -20.50
C MET A 150 -11.27 32.16 -21.21
N GLN A 151 -10.56 32.04 -22.34
CA GLN A 151 -10.38 30.77 -23.03
C GLN A 151 -9.54 29.78 -22.23
N ASP A 152 -8.63 30.27 -21.38
CA ASP A 152 -7.68 29.42 -20.63
C ASP A 152 -7.98 29.38 -19.13
N THR A 153 -8.62 30.44 -18.59
CA THR A 153 -8.83 30.62 -17.14
C THR A 153 -10.31 30.73 -16.77
N PHE A 154 -10.73 29.98 -15.74
CA PHE A 154 -12.03 30.17 -15.11
C PHE A 154 -12.06 31.41 -14.24
N TYR A 155 -13.13 32.19 -14.31
CA TYR A 155 -13.36 33.34 -13.41
C TYR A 155 -14.69 33.16 -12.68
N ILE A 156 -14.72 33.44 -11.39
CA ILE A 156 -15.94 33.36 -10.57
C ILE A 156 -16.95 34.41 -11.04
N ASP A 157 -16.47 35.62 -11.30
CA ASP A 157 -17.26 36.72 -11.86
C ASP A 157 -16.58 37.25 -13.13
N LYS A 158 -17.23 37.04 -14.28
CA LYS A 158 -16.75 37.48 -15.59
C LYS A 158 -16.67 39.00 -15.72
N SER A 159 -17.44 39.75 -14.96
CA SER A 159 -17.49 41.21 -15.04
C SER A 159 -16.35 41.89 -14.29
N ASN A 160 -15.81 41.24 -13.25
CA ASN A 160 -14.84 41.83 -12.34
C ASN A 160 -13.47 41.13 -12.39
N LYS A 161 -13.38 39.87 -12.86
CA LYS A 161 -12.15 39.06 -13.00
C LYS A 161 -11.21 39.05 -11.77
N LYS A 162 -11.69 39.44 -10.59
CA LYS A 162 -10.87 39.55 -9.38
C LYS A 162 -10.57 38.22 -8.70
N LEU A 163 -11.48 37.26 -8.84
CA LEU A 163 -11.39 35.96 -8.18
C LEU A 163 -11.55 34.83 -9.19
N LEU A 164 -10.72 33.82 -9.04
CA LEU A 164 -10.63 32.68 -9.93
C LEU A 164 -10.24 31.42 -9.16
N PRO A 165 -10.70 30.23 -9.57
CA PRO A 165 -10.00 29.00 -9.24
C PRO A 165 -8.58 29.07 -9.81
N ARG A 166 -7.56 28.83 -8.98
CA ARG A 166 -6.15 29.00 -9.38
C ARG A 166 -5.76 28.11 -10.57
N THR A 167 -4.97 28.64 -11.49
CA THR A 167 -4.47 27.91 -12.69
C THR A 167 -3.18 27.14 -12.44
N HIS A 168 -2.50 27.50 -11.35
CA HIS A 168 -1.26 26.93 -10.85
C HIS A 168 -1.13 27.26 -9.35
N THR A 169 -0.23 26.60 -8.65
CA THR A 169 0.01 26.78 -7.20
C THR A 169 1.01 27.91 -6.87
N SER A 170 1.54 28.58 -7.90
CA SER A 170 2.54 29.65 -7.80
C SER A 170 2.14 30.83 -6.92
N GLY A 171 0.84 31.15 -6.79
CA GLY A 171 0.39 32.25 -5.95
C GLY A 171 0.82 32.10 -4.48
N MET A 172 0.89 30.86 -3.99
CA MET A 172 1.37 30.59 -2.64
C MET A 172 2.86 30.85 -2.48
N GLN A 173 3.65 30.71 -3.55
CA GLN A 173 5.07 31.03 -3.52
C GLN A 173 5.28 32.50 -3.16
N VAL A 174 4.52 33.40 -3.79
CA VAL A 174 4.52 34.84 -3.49
C VAL A 174 4.08 35.11 -2.05
N ARG A 175 2.98 34.47 -1.60
CA ARG A 175 2.50 34.60 -0.21
C ARG A 175 3.56 34.15 0.79
N PHE A 176 4.25 33.05 0.50
CA PHE A 176 5.28 32.50 1.35
C PHE A 176 6.50 33.43 1.45
N MET A 177 6.96 33.96 0.32
CA MET A 177 8.06 34.94 0.27
C MET A 177 7.75 36.20 1.11
N LYS A 178 6.51 36.70 1.07
CA LYS A 178 6.12 37.87 1.87
C LYS A 178 6.11 37.64 3.37
N GLN A 179 5.97 36.39 3.80
CA GLN A 179 5.81 36.01 5.20
C GLN A 179 7.08 35.42 5.82
N ASN A 180 8.07 35.07 5.00
CA ASN A 180 9.26 34.34 5.43
C ASN A 180 10.51 34.92 4.79
N ASN A 181 11.61 34.93 5.54
CA ASN A 181 12.90 35.39 5.02
C ASN A 181 13.73 34.21 4.48
N PRO A 182 14.46 34.37 3.37
CA PRO A 182 15.42 33.36 2.90
C PRO A 182 16.51 33.03 3.95
N PRO A 183 17.11 31.83 3.91
CA PRO A 183 16.89 30.78 2.92
C PRO A 183 15.71 29.86 3.25
N PHE A 184 15.01 29.39 2.22
CA PHE A 184 13.96 28.38 2.37
C PHE A 184 13.85 27.50 1.12
N LYS A 185 13.29 26.31 1.33
CA LYS A 185 12.91 25.35 0.28
C LYS A 185 11.50 24.87 0.57
N ILE A 186 10.57 25.09 -0.35
CA ILE A 186 9.17 24.69 -0.18
C ILE A 186 8.67 23.93 -1.40
N ILE A 187 7.70 23.04 -1.17
CA ILE A 187 6.79 22.57 -2.21
C ILE A 187 5.36 22.96 -1.86
N VAL A 188 4.59 23.26 -2.89
CA VAL A 188 3.18 23.63 -2.84
C VAL A 188 2.41 22.62 -3.69
N PRO A 189 1.97 21.49 -3.11
CA PRO A 189 1.06 20.58 -3.78
C PRO A 189 -0.37 21.14 -3.76
N GLY A 190 -1.14 20.95 -4.81
CA GLY A 190 -2.54 21.36 -4.81
C GLY A 190 -3.28 21.10 -6.11
N LYS A 191 -4.61 21.11 -6.05
CA LYS A 191 -5.45 21.09 -7.26
C LYS A 191 -5.39 22.42 -7.99
N VAL A 192 -5.41 22.37 -9.30
CA VAL A 192 -5.44 23.54 -10.19
C VAL A 192 -6.52 23.34 -11.24
N PHE A 193 -6.98 24.44 -11.81
CA PHE A 193 -8.13 24.47 -12.69
C PHE A 193 -7.82 25.26 -13.95
N ARG A 194 -8.13 24.69 -15.12
CA ARG A 194 -7.91 25.32 -16.42
C ARG A 194 -9.12 25.11 -17.30
N ASN A 195 -9.47 26.11 -18.10
CA ASN A 195 -10.58 26.01 -19.04
C ASN A 195 -10.15 25.23 -20.29
N GLU A 196 -9.78 23.97 -20.10
CA GLU A 196 -9.32 23.07 -21.15
C GLU A 196 -10.35 21.97 -21.40
N ASN A 197 -10.47 21.54 -22.66
CA ASN A 197 -11.31 20.40 -23.01
C ASN A 197 -10.68 19.09 -22.52
N GLU A 198 -11.49 18.19 -21.98
CA GLU A 198 -11.00 16.88 -21.53
C GLU A 198 -10.65 15.97 -22.70
N ASP A 199 -9.42 15.46 -22.71
CA ASP A 199 -8.96 14.45 -23.65
C ASP A 199 -8.07 13.41 -22.92
N ALA A 200 -7.38 12.54 -23.66
CA ALA A 200 -6.55 11.49 -23.04
C ALA A 200 -5.36 12.03 -22.22
N THR A 201 -5.03 13.31 -22.38
CA THR A 201 -3.86 13.99 -21.82
C THR A 201 -4.18 15.27 -21.03
N HIS A 202 -5.37 15.85 -21.19
CA HIS A 202 -5.81 17.08 -20.55
C HIS A 202 -7.08 16.85 -19.72
N SER A 203 -7.20 17.58 -18.61
CA SER A 203 -8.41 17.68 -17.80
C SER A 203 -8.54 19.10 -17.28
N TRP A 204 -9.78 19.57 -17.11
CA TRP A 204 -10.06 20.90 -16.54
C TRP A 204 -9.61 21.03 -15.08
N THR A 205 -9.35 19.91 -14.39
CA THR A 205 -8.79 19.87 -13.04
C THR A 205 -7.71 18.80 -12.95
N PHE A 206 -6.61 19.13 -12.26
CA PHE A 206 -5.55 18.16 -11.96
C PHE A 206 -4.74 18.59 -10.73
N GLY A 207 -3.95 17.68 -10.18
CA GLY A 207 -2.99 17.98 -9.13
C GLY A 207 -1.71 18.54 -9.74
N GLN A 208 -1.22 19.64 -9.18
CA GLN A 208 0.08 20.22 -9.52
C GLN A 208 0.96 20.25 -8.27
N ILE A 209 2.26 20.07 -8.46
CA ILE A 209 3.26 20.26 -7.41
C ILE A 209 4.25 21.26 -7.94
N GLU A 210 4.35 22.38 -7.26
CA GLU A 210 5.40 23.35 -7.51
C GLU A 210 6.40 23.39 -6.37
N GLY A 211 7.65 23.68 -6.69
CA GLY A 211 8.66 23.95 -5.68
C GLY A 211 9.32 25.30 -5.89
N LEU A 212 9.78 25.88 -4.79
CA LEU A 212 10.52 27.12 -4.73
C LEU A 212 11.71 26.95 -3.79
N VAL A 213 12.88 27.35 -4.25
CA VAL A 213 14.09 27.49 -3.45
C VAL A 213 14.61 28.91 -3.60
N VAL A 214 14.84 29.60 -2.49
CA VAL A 214 15.45 30.93 -2.48
C VAL A 214 16.54 30.98 -1.40
N GLY A 215 17.70 31.54 -1.76
CA GLY A 215 18.85 31.67 -0.89
C GLY A 215 19.97 32.48 -1.54
N GLU A 216 21.08 32.66 -0.83
CA GLU A 216 22.25 33.35 -1.39
C GLU A 216 23.00 32.38 -2.33
N GLY A 217 23.32 32.84 -3.54
CA GLY A 217 24.12 32.08 -4.51
C GLY A 217 23.42 30.87 -5.16
N VAL A 218 22.10 30.77 -5.06
CA VAL A 218 21.33 29.71 -5.74
C VAL A 218 21.43 29.89 -7.26
N SER A 219 21.79 28.83 -7.97
CA SER A 219 22.14 28.86 -9.39
C SER A 219 21.37 27.83 -10.22
N VAL A 220 21.50 27.95 -11.55
CA VAL A 220 20.88 27.01 -12.49
C VAL A 220 21.44 25.59 -12.36
N THR A 221 22.67 25.43 -11.86
CA THR A 221 23.24 24.10 -11.61
C THR A 221 22.56 23.43 -10.43
N ASP A 222 22.18 24.20 -9.40
CA ASP A 222 21.42 23.69 -8.25
C ASP A 222 20.02 23.23 -8.67
N LEU A 223 19.35 24.01 -9.53
CA LEU A 223 18.06 23.63 -10.13
C LEU A 223 18.18 22.29 -10.86
N ARG A 224 19.14 22.18 -11.80
CA ARG A 224 19.30 20.96 -12.62
C ARG A 224 19.67 19.75 -11.77
N GLY A 225 20.56 19.90 -10.80
CA GLY A 225 20.94 18.83 -9.88
C GLY A 225 19.77 18.36 -9.02
N THR A 226 19.01 19.31 -8.47
CA THR A 226 17.83 19.02 -7.64
C THR A 226 16.78 18.25 -8.43
N LEU A 227 16.43 18.71 -9.64
CA LEU A 227 15.42 18.05 -10.47
C LEU A 227 15.87 16.68 -10.96
N LEU A 228 17.14 16.51 -11.31
CA LEU A 228 17.70 15.21 -11.69
C LEU A 228 17.55 14.19 -10.54
N GLU A 229 17.86 14.60 -9.31
CA GLU A 229 17.75 13.73 -8.13
C GLU A 229 16.28 13.37 -7.84
N ILE A 230 15.37 14.36 -7.90
CA ILE A 230 13.94 14.13 -7.66
C ILE A 230 13.36 13.17 -8.69
N VAL A 231 13.61 13.42 -9.99
CA VAL A 231 13.07 12.56 -11.05
C VAL A 231 13.60 11.13 -10.92
N LYS A 232 14.89 10.95 -10.62
CA LYS A 232 15.45 9.60 -10.39
C LYS A 232 14.83 8.90 -9.18
N LYS A 233 14.61 9.61 -8.07
CA LYS A 233 13.96 9.06 -6.89
C LYS A 233 12.49 8.70 -7.13
N GLN A 234 11.78 9.43 -8.01
CA GLN A 234 10.36 9.20 -8.29
C GLN A 234 10.09 8.20 -9.42
N LEU A 235 10.87 8.23 -10.49
CA LEU A 235 10.63 7.45 -11.72
C LEU A 235 11.64 6.31 -11.91
N GLY A 236 12.72 6.29 -11.13
CA GLY A 236 13.75 5.24 -11.13
C GLY A 236 15.13 5.75 -11.56
N PRO A 237 16.20 5.06 -11.14
CA PRO A 237 17.58 5.52 -11.37
C PRO A 237 17.97 5.58 -12.85
N GLU A 238 17.33 4.76 -13.69
CA GLU A 238 17.57 4.66 -15.14
C GLU A 238 16.78 5.69 -15.96
N THR A 239 15.97 6.56 -15.34
CA THR A 239 15.18 7.55 -16.08
C THR A 239 16.09 8.59 -16.74
N GLU A 240 16.03 8.64 -18.07
CA GLU A 240 16.66 9.71 -18.86
C GLU A 240 15.80 10.98 -18.80
N ILE A 241 16.42 12.11 -18.47
CA ILE A 241 15.79 13.43 -18.52
C ILE A 241 16.55 14.37 -19.46
N ARG A 242 15.85 15.36 -20.01
CA ARG A 242 16.46 16.47 -20.73
C ARG A 242 15.85 17.80 -20.31
N PHE A 243 16.64 18.85 -20.44
CA PHE A 243 16.22 20.23 -20.24
C PHE A 243 16.19 20.93 -21.59
N ARG A 244 15.11 21.63 -21.89
CA ARG A 244 14.98 22.45 -23.11
C ARG A 244 14.71 23.89 -22.70
N ALA A 245 15.30 24.85 -23.41
CA ALA A 245 14.94 26.26 -23.20
C ALA A 245 13.44 26.45 -23.48
N SER A 246 12.78 27.22 -22.62
CA SER A 246 11.37 27.61 -22.77
C SER A 246 11.21 29.04 -22.25
N TYR A 247 9.97 29.52 -22.13
CA TYR A 247 9.65 30.84 -21.61
C TYR A 247 8.51 30.74 -20.59
N PHE A 248 8.76 31.26 -19.39
CA PHE A 248 7.73 31.54 -18.40
C PHE A 248 7.93 32.96 -17.85
N PRO A 249 6.89 33.79 -17.76
CA PRO A 249 7.03 35.19 -17.32
C PRO A 249 7.68 35.36 -15.93
N TYR A 250 7.52 34.37 -15.07
CA TYR A 250 8.02 34.34 -13.70
C TYR A 250 9.41 33.74 -13.53
N THR A 251 10.07 33.28 -14.60
CA THR A 251 11.45 32.75 -14.53
C THR A 251 12.34 33.22 -15.67
N GLU A 252 13.61 33.48 -15.39
CA GLU A 252 14.64 33.78 -16.38
C GLU A 252 16.05 33.40 -15.85
N PRO A 253 16.76 32.45 -16.48
CA PRO A 253 16.37 31.64 -17.63
C PRO A 253 15.29 30.59 -17.30
N SER A 254 14.43 30.34 -18.28
CA SER A 254 13.34 29.36 -18.25
C SER A 254 13.68 28.07 -19.01
N MET A 255 13.18 26.93 -18.52
CA MET A 255 13.36 25.62 -19.14
C MET A 255 12.18 24.66 -18.90
N GLU A 256 11.97 23.75 -19.84
CA GLU A 256 11.09 22.59 -19.67
C GLU A 256 11.91 21.34 -19.35
N ILE A 257 11.32 20.45 -18.58
CA ILE A 257 11.90 19.16 -18.20
C ILE A 257 11.08 18.07 -18.87
N ASP A 258 11.74 17.24 -19.67
CA ASP A 258 11.11 16.05 -20.25
C ASP A 258 11.75 14.79 -19.65
N ALA A 259 10.95 13.75 -19.44
CA ALA A 259 11.41 12.40 -19.11
C ALA A 259 11.13 11.44 -20.27
N LYS A 260 12.04 10.49 -20.48
CA LYS A 260 11.89 9.48 -21.52
C LYS A 260 11.00 8.34 -21.02
N PHE A 261 9.90 8.10 -21.72
CA PHE A 261 8.93 7.05 -21.42
C PHE A 261 8.57 6.27 -22.69
N LYS A 262 8.72 4.94 -22.67
CA LYS A 262 8.47 4.06 -23.82
C LYS A 262 9.13 4.55 -25.13
N GLY A 263 10.36 5.07 -25.03
CA GLY A 263 11.13 5.59 -26.17
C GLY A 263 10.71 6.98 -26.67
N LYS A 264 9.72 7.63 -26.04
CA LYS A 264 9.26 8.99 -26.38
C LYS A 264 9.61 9.96 -25.25
N TRP A 265 9.83 11.23 -25.59
CA TRP A 265 9.98 12.30 -24.61
C TRP A 265 8.60 12.78 -24.19
N LEU A 266 8.33 12.79 -22.89
CA LEU A 266 7.12 13.37 -22.30
C LEU A 266 7.51 14.52 -21.39
N GLU A 267 6.86 15.66 -21.60
CA GLU A 267 7.00 16.83 -20.74
C GLU A 267 6.47 16.50 -19.33
N LEU A 268 7.31 16.73 -18.32
CA LEU A 268 6.92 16.71 -16.92
C LEU A 268 6.33 18.06 -16.52
N GLY A 269 7.03 19.14 -16.88
CA GLY A 269 6.59 20.51 -16.69
C GLY A 269 7.72 21.53 -16.80
N GLY A 270 7.47 22.73 -16.29
CA GLY A 270 8.36 23.89 -16.39
C GLY A 270 9.24 24.11 -15.17
N ALA A 271 10.36 24.77 -15.37
CA ALA A 271 11.29 25.19 -14.33
C ALA A 271 12.11 26.40 -14.76
N GLY A 272 12.75 27.07 -13.82
CA GLY A 272 13.68 28.16 -14.15
C GLY A 272 14.18 28.89 -12.92
N MET A 273 15.11 29.83 -13.16
CA MET A 273 15.55 30.76 -12.12
C MET A 273 14.47 31.81 -11.91
N VAL A 274 14.08 32.09 -10.67
CA VAL A 274 12.99 33.04 -10.37
C VAL A 274 13.33 34.42 -10.92
N HIS A 275 12.41 35.01 -11.67
CA HIS A 275 12.61 36.32 -12.28
C HIS A 275 12.75 37.40 -11.19
N PRO A 276 13.67 38.37 -11.30
CA PRO A 276 13.89 39.41 -10.27
C PRO A 276 12.62 40.16 -9.86
N GLN A 277 11.73 40.46 -10.82
CA GLN A 277 10.44 41.11 -10.52
C GLN A 277 9.56 40.28 -9.57
N VAL A 278 9.61 38.94 -9.68
CA VAL A 278 8.82 38.04 -8.80
C VAL A 278 9.41 38.00 -7.40
N LEU A 279 10.75 38.04 -7.27
CA LEU A 279 11.41 38.20 -5.97
C LEU A 279 11.01 39.53 -5.31
N ILE A 280 11.06 40.63 -6.06
CA ILE A 280 10.64 41.97 -5.58
C ILE A 280 9.17 41.94 -5.14
N ASN A 281 8.27 41.37 -5.95
CA ASN A 281 6.84 41.23 -5.61
C ASN A 281 6.62 40.36 -4.35
N GLY A 282 7.52 39.42 -4.09
CA GLY A 282 7.60 38.60 -2.88
C GLY A 282 8.27 39.29 -1.68
N GLY A 283 8.82 40.49 -1.84
CA GLY A 283 9.53 41.21 -0.77
C GLY A 283 10.99 40.79 -0.57
N ILE A 284 11.61 40.16 -1.58
CA ILE A 284 12.98 39.66 -1.54
C ILE A 284 13.86 40.50 -2.45
N ASP A 285 15.03 40.89 -1.95
CA ASP A 285 16.04 41.66 -2.70
C ASP A 285 16.80 40.75 -3.69
N PRO A 286 16.63 40.94 -5.02
CA PRO A 286 17.28 40.12 -6.03
C PRO A 286 18.79 40.37 -6.17
N GLU A 287 19.33 41.47 -5.64
CA GLU A 287 20.78 41.71 -5.62
C GLU A 287 21.48 40.86 -4.55
N LYS A 288 20.74 40.45 -3.52
CA LYS A 288 21.24 39.61 -2.43
C LYS A 288 20.89 38.14 -2.60
N TYR A 289 19.66 37.85 -3.04
CA TYR A 289 19.13 36.50 -3.09
C TYR A 289 18.77 36.11 -4.52
N SER A 290 19.00 34.85 -4.82
CA SER A 290 18.52 34.20 -6.05
C SER A 290 17.72 32.96 -5.69
N GLY A 291 17.01 32.42 -6.67
CA GLY A 291 16.19 31.24 -6.44
C GLY A 291 15.81 30.55 -7.72
N PHE A 292 15.31 29.33 -7.59
CA PHE A 292 14.70 28.60 -8.69
C PHE A 292 13.32 28.10 -8.30
N ALA A 293 12.46 27.95 -9.30
CA ALA A 293 11.16 27.34 -9.16
C ALA A 293 10.96 26.26 -10.23
N PHE A 294 10.05 25.33 -9.97
CA PHE A 294 9.64 24.29 -10.91
C PHE A 294 8.20 23.87 -10.63
N GLY A 295 7.55 23.25 -11.61
CA GLY A 295 6.19 22.75 -11.48
C GLY A 295 5.88 21.64 -12.47
N TRP A 296 5.19 20.60 -12.00
CA TRP A 296 4.69 19.50 -12.84
C TRP A 296 3.38 18.91 -12.31
N GLY A 297 2.67 18.22 -13.19
CA GLY A 297 1.40 17.56 -12.86
C GLY A 297 1.60 16.23 -12.13
N VAL A 298 0.83 16.02 -11.06
CA VAL A 298 0.75 14.76 -10.30
C VAL A 298 0.27 13.63 -11.19
N GLU A 299 -0.79 13.86 -11.95
CA GLU A 299 -1.38 12.86 -12.85
C GLU A 299 -0.41 12.48 -13.97
N ARG A 300 0.41 13.43 -14.46
CA ARG A 300 1.45 13.14 -15.47
C ARG A 300 2.52 12.20 -14.90
N LEU A 301 2.93 12.39 -13.65
CA LEU A 301 3.84 11.48 -12.96
C LEU A 301 3.20 10.09 -12.76
N ALA A 302 1.92 10.02 -12.38
CA ALA A 302 1.20 8.75 -12.26
C ALA A 302 1.11 8.00 -13.60
N VAL A 303 0.87 8.73 -14.70
CA VAL A 303 0.84 8.21 -16.06
C VAL A 303 2.16 7.54 -16.43
N ILE A 304 3.29 8.19 -16.16
CA ILE A 304 4.61 7.65 -16.46
C ILE A 304 4.94 6.47 -15.54
N LYS A 305 4.69 6.63 -14.23
CA LYS A 305 5.08 5.65 -13.21
C LYS A 305 4.32 4.34 -13.32
N TYR A 306 3.01 4.40 -13.58
CA TYR A 306 2.15 3.22 -13.66
C TYR A 306 1.75 2.83 -15.09
N GLY A 307 2.23 3.57 -16.08
CA GLY A 307 1.98 3.26 -17.49
C GLY A 307 0.53 3.46 -17.94
N ILE A 308 -0.18 4.40 -17.31
CA ILE A 308 -1.57 4.74 -17.64
C ILE A 308 -1.64 5.36 -19.03
N THR A 309 -2.60 4.94 -19.86
CA THR A 309 -2.71 5.40 -21.25
C THR A 309 -3.68 6.56 -21.45
N ASP A 310 -4.63 6.75 -20.54
CA ASP A 310 -5.67 7.79 -20.62
C ASP A 310 -5.84 8.43 -19.24
N LEU A 311 -5.50 9.72 -19.13
CA LEU A 311 -5.54 10.47 -17.89
C LEU A 311 -6.95 10.55 -17.29
N ARG A 312 -8.00 10.48 -18.11
CA ARG A 312 -9.40 10.55 -17.65
C ARG A 312 -9.80 9.36 -16.78
N GLU A 313 -9.09 8.24 -16.89
CA GLU A 313 -9.34 7.07 -16.04
C GLU A 313 -9.06 7.35 -14.56
N LEU A 314 -8.24 8.37 -14.25
CA LEU A 314 -8.00 8.85 -12.88
C LEU A 314 -9.20 9.62 -12.30
N TRP A 315 -10.10 10.13 -13.14
CA TRP A 315 -11.27 10.91 -12.69
C TRP A 315 -12.59 10.13 -12.81
N ARG A 316 -12.57 8.96 -13.45
CA ARG A 316 -13.74 8.10 -13.62
C ARG A 316 -13.86 7.14 -12.42
N PRO A 317 -15.06 6.95 -11.84
CA PRO A 317 -15.26 6.05 -10.70
C PRO A 317 -15.32 4.58 -11.15
N LYS A 318 -14.22 4.04 -11.70
CA LYS A 318 -14.11 2.64 -12.12
C LYS A 318 -13.34 1.84 -11.07
N PHE A 319 -14.06 1.07 -10.26
CA PHE A 319 -13.45 0.28 -9.18
C PHE A 319 -12.41 -0.73 -9.68
N ASP A 320 -12.70 -1.49 -10.73
CA ASP A 320 -11.76 -2.47 -11.32
C ASP A 320 -10.46 -1.82 -11.82
N TYR A 321 -10.48 -0.52 -12.13
CA TYR A 321 -9.30 0.24 -12.48
C TYR A 321 -8.49 0.59 -11.22
N LEU A 322 -9.14 1.13 -10.20
CA LEU A 322 -8.51 1.55 -8.95
C LEU A 322 -7.92 0.38 -8.14
N GLU A 323 -8.48 -0.83 -8.27
CA GLU A 323 -7.98 -2.04 -7.61
C GLU A 323 -6.62 -2.54 -8.15
N GLN A 324 -6.10 -1.96 -9.23
CA GLN A 324 -4.81 -2.35 -9.82
C GLN A 324 -3.59 -1.71 -9.13
N PHE A 325 -3.79 -0.79 -8.19
CA PHE A 325 -2.75 0.11 -7.67
C PHE A 325 -2.42 -0.07 -6.19
#